data_AF-A0A840FG61-F1
#
_entry.id   AF-A0A840FG61-F1
#
_cell.length_a   1.000
_cell.length_b   1.000
_cell.length_c   1.000
_cell.angle_alpha   90.00
_cell.angle_beta   90.00
_cell.angle_gamma   90.00
#
_symmetry.space_group_name_H-M   'P 1'
#
loop_
_entity.id
_entity.type
_entity.pdbx_description
1 polymer ?
#
loop_
_entity_poly.entity_id
_entity_poly.type
_entity_poly.pdbx_seq_one_letter_code
_entity_poly.pdbx_strand_id
1 'polypeptide(L)' 'MKPAAQRKAVEHARQLFGISERRACTIFGVDRTSVRYAPRRSDDGDLRSRLREIAAERRRFGYRRLGIMLAREGSP' A
#
# COMPACT_ATOMS: atom_id res chain seq x y z
N MET A 1 -6.78 8.88 16.92
CA MET A 1 -5.33 8.70 16.62
C MET A 1 -5.19 8.16 15.21
N LYS A 2 -4.20 8.59 14.41
CA LYS A 2 -3.98 8.05 13.05
C LYS A 2 -3.44 6.60 13.12
N PRO A 3 -3.79 5.70 12.18
CA PRO A 3 -3.33 4.30 12.19
C PRO A 3 -1.80 4.15 12.27
N ALA A 4 -1.05 5.02 11.58
CA ALA A 4 0.42 5.02 11.64
C ALA A 4 0.98 5.31 13.04
N ALA A 5 0.32 6.20 13.80
CA ALA A 5 0.74 6.53 15.16
C ALA A 5 0.42 5.39 16.13
N GLN A 6 -0.71 4.70 15.93
CA GLN A 6 -1.05 3.49 16.69
C GLN A 6 -0.03 2.37 16.48
N ARG A 7 0.40 2.13 15.22
CA ARG A 7 1.46 1.16 14.91
C ARG A 7 2.76 1.47 15.63
N LYS A 8 3.18 2.74 15.62
CA LYS A 8 4.37 3.19 16.34
C LYS A 8 4.25 2.98 17.85
N ALA A 9 3.09 3.27 18.43
CA ALA A 9 2.86 3.06 19.86
C ALA A 9 2.94 1.58 20.26
N VAL A 10 2.35 0.69 19.46
CA VAL A 10 2.44 -0.77 19.68
C VAL A 10 3.89 -1.23 19.61
N GLU A 11 4.63 -0.83 18.58
CA GLU A 11 6.03 -1.22 18.41
C GLU A 11 6.91 -0.69 19.55
N HIS A 12 6.68 0.55 19.97
CA HIS A 12 7.39 1.16 21.08
C HIS A 12 7.14 0.40 22.40
N ALA A 13 5.91 0.00 22.68
CA ALA A 13 5.60 -0.77 23.88
C ALA A 13 6.23 -2.17 23.86
N ARG A 14 6.29 -2.82 22.69
CA ARG A 14 6.99 -4.11 22.55
C ARG A 14 8.47 -3.97 22.90
N GLN A 15 9.11 -2.91 22.40
CA GLN A 15 10.54 -2.67 22.60
C GLN A 15 10.87 -2.24 24.02
N LEU A 16 10.09 -1.32 24.61
CA LEU A 16 10.35 -0.81 25.96
C LEU A 16 10.00 -1.81 27.06
N PHE A 17 8.91 -2.55 26.91
CA PHE A 17 8.38 -3.42 27.98
C PHE A 17 8.59 -4.91 27.70
N GLY A 18 9.20 -5.29 26.58
CA GLY A 18 9.44 -6.69 26.22
C GLY A 18 8.16 -7.52 26.01
N ILE A 19 7.01 -6.87 25.83
CA ILE A 19 5.72 -7.55 25.72
C ILE A 19 5.46 -8.03 24.29
N SER A 20 4.64 -9.07 24.15
CA SER A 20 4.22 -9.57 22.84
C SER A 20 3.37 -8.55 22.09
N GLU A 21 3.43 -8.57 20.77
CA GLU A 21 2.58 -7.75 19.90
C GLU A 21 1.10 -7.92 20.25
N ARG A 22 0.66 -9.15 20.59
CA ARG A 22 -0.71 -9.43 21.00
C ARG A 22 -1.10 -8.65 22.25
N ARG A 23 -0.26 -8.68 23.28
CA ARG A 23 -0.51 -7.94 24.53
C ARG A 23 -0.49 -6.44 24.30
N ALA A 24 0.47 -5.94 23.52
CA ALA A 24 0.53 -4.52 23.15
C ALA A 24 -0.74 -4.08 22.39
N CYS A 25 -1.20 -4.85 21.40
CA CYS A 25 -2.41 -4.54 20.65
C CYS A 25 -3.67 -4.50 21.54
N THR A 26 -3.79 -5.43 22.50
CA THR A 26 -4.89 -5.40 23.49
C THR A 26 -4.85 -4.13 24.34
N ILE A 27 -3.68 -3.72 24.82
CA ILE A 27 -3.51 -2.50 25.63
C ILE A 27 -3.93 -1.25 24.85
N PHE A 28 -3.55 -1.15 23.59
CA PHE A 28 -3.86 0.01 22.75
C PHE A 28 -5.23 -0.07 22.06
N GLY A 29 -5.98 -1.16 22.22
CA GLY A 29 -7.29 -1.35 21.59
C GLY A 29 -7.24 -1.38 20.06
N VAL A 30 -6.17 -1.91 19.48
CA VAL A 30 -5.97 -1.95 18.02
C VAL A 30 -5.97 -3.37 17.50
N ASP A 31 -6.50 -3.55 16.30
CA ASP A 31 -6.48 -4.84 15.64
C ASP A 31 -5.05 -5.19 15.14
N ARG A 32 -4.64 -6.45 15.35
CA ARG A 32 -3.31 -6.94 14.99
C ARG A 32 -3.08 -6.95 13.48
N THR A 33 -4.11 -7.18 12.66
CA THR A 33 -3.96 -7.16 11.19
C THR A 33 -3.65 -5.75 10.70
N SER A 34 -4.25 -4.75 11.35
CA SER A 34 -3.95 -3.35 11.10
C SER A 34 -2.52 -2.99 11.49
N VAL A 35 -1.97 -3.58 12.56
CA VAL A 35 -0.56 -3.39 12.96
C VAL A 35 0.41 -4.05 12.00
N ARG A 36 0.12 -5.29 11.57
CA ARG A 36 0.96 -6.08 10.67
C ARG A 36 0.90 -5.67 9.21
N TYR A 37 -0.07 -4.84 8.83
CA TYR A 37 -0.25 -4.46 7.43
C TYR A 37 0.99 -3.75 6.87
N ALA A 38 1.63 -4.41 5.91
CA ALA A 38 2.68 -3.87 5.07
C ALA A 38 2.13 -3.65 3.65
N PRO A 39 2.37 -2.49 3.02
CA PRO A 39 1.97 -2.26 1.64
C PRO A 39 2.72 -3.22 0.71
N ARG A 40 1.98 -4.01 -0.08
CA ARG A 40 2.52 -4.92 -1.10
C ARG A 40 2.46 -4.29 -2.49
N ARG A 41 3.02 -3.09 -2.66
CA ARG A 41 3.09 -2.50 -4.00
C ARG A 41 4.36 -2.99 -4.68
N SER A 42 4.21 -3.70 -5.80
CA SER A 42 5.27 -3.87 -6.78
C SER A 42 5.77 -2.50 -7.25
N ASP A 43 7.04 -2.43 -7.66
CA ASP A 43 7.64 -1.21 -8.21
C ASP A 43 7.13 -0.95 -9.63
N ASP A 44 5.81 -0.78 -9.76
CA ASP A 44 5.14 -0.48 -11.02
C ASP A 44 5.20 1.03 -11.31
N GLY A 45 6.28 1.69 -10.88
CA GLY A 45 6.47 3.13 -11.07
C GLY A 45 6.31 3.51 -12.54
N ASP A 46 7.11 2.87 -13.38
CA ASP A 46 7.17 3.13 -14.82
C ASP A 46 5.87 2.73 -15.52
N LEU A 47 5.31 1.57 -15.18
CA LEU A 47 4.02 1.11 -15.68
C LEU A 47 2.89 2.11 -15.38
N ARG A 48 2.82 2.64 -14.15
CA ARG A 48 1.82 3.64 -13.77
C ARG A 48 2.06 4.97 -14.48
N SER A 49 3.31 5.39 -14.65
CA SER A 49 3.63 6.60 -15.41
C SER A 49 3.17 6.46 -16.85
N ARG A 50 3.46 5.32 -17.49
CA ARG A 50 3.04 5.07 -18.87
C ARG A 50 1.52 5.03 -19.04
N LEU A 51 0.80 4.36 -18.13
CA LEU A 51 -0.66 4.36 -18.13
C LEU A 51 -1.26 5.77 -18.01
N ARG A 52 -0.61 6.67 -17.24
CA ARG A 52 -1.05 8.07 -17.13
C ARG A 52 -0.82 8.86 -18.41
N GLU A 53 0.30 8.65 -19.09
CA GLU A 53 0.58 9.27 -20.39
C GLU A 53 -0.47 8.90 -21.44
N ILE A 54 -0.75 7.60 -21.58
CA ILE A 54 -1.77 7.11 -22.52
C ILE A 54 -3.15 7.69 -22.15
N ALA A 55 -3.48 7.74 -20.86
CA ALA A 55 -4.75 8.32 -20.40
C ALA A 55 -4.84 9.84 -20.67
N ALA A 56 -3.72 10.56 -20.60
CA ALA A 56 -3.66 11.98 -20.91
C ALA A 56 -3.89 12.25 -22.41
N GLU A 57 -3.28 11.44 -23.29
CA GLU A 57 -3.44 11.53 -24.74
C GLU A 57 -4.83 11.10 -25.24
N ARG A 58 -5.49 10.19 -24.51
CA ARG A 58 -6.78 9.58 -24.90
C ARG A 58 -7.76 9.55 -23.72
N ARG A 59 -8.18 10.74 -23.28
CA ARG A 59 -9.04 10.96 -22.08
C ARG A 59 -10.33 10.15 -22.01
N ARG A 60 -10.92 9.72 -23.15
CA ARG A 60 -12.16 8.92 -23.19
C ARG A 60 -11.92 7.42 -22.99
N PHE A 61 -10.68 6.96 -22.90
CA PHE A 61 -10.37 5.54 -22.84
C PHE A 61 -10.40 5.06 -21.39
N GLY A 62 -11.23 4.03 -21.13
CA GLY A 62 -11.23 3.32 -19.85
C GLY A 62 -10.06 2.33 -19.73
N TYR A 63 -9.88 1.78 -18.53
CA TYR A 63 -8.74 0.91 -18.18
C TYR A 63 -8.48 -0.23 -19.18
N ARG A 64 -9.54 -0.83 -19.75
CA ARG A 64 -9.41 -1.91 -20.72
C ARG A 64 -8.74 -1.48 -22.03
N ARG A 65 -9.05 -0.28 -22.53
CA ARG A 65 -8.39 0.26 -23.74
C ARG A 65 -6.95 0.69 -23.47
N LEU A 66 -6.69 1.25 -22.29
CA LEU A 66 -5.33 1.59 -21.86
C LEU A 66 -4.44 0.34 -21.81
N GLY A 67 -4.95 -0.77 -21.27
CA GLY A 67 -4.22 -2.05 -21.24
C GLY A 67 -3.87 -2.60 -22.63
N ILE A 68 -4.77 -2.46 -23.61
CA ILE A 68 -4.49 -2.89 -25.00
C ILE A 68 -3.39 -2.02 -25.63
N MET A 69 -3.44 -0.70 -25.40
CA MET A 69 -2.41 0.21 -25.92
C MET A 69 -1.05 -0.09 -25.32
N LEU A 70 -1.02 -0.27 -24.00
CA LEU A 70 0.18 -0.63 -23.27
C LEU A 70 0.78 -1.97 -23.74
N ALA A 71 -0.06 -2.98 -24.02
CA ALA A 71 0.40 -4.27 -24.54
C ALA A 71 1.01 -4.16 -25.95
N ARG A 72 0.53 -3.23 -26.78
CA ARG A 72 1.08 -2.99 -28.13
C ARG A 72 2.45 -2.30 -28.10
N GLU A 73 2.78 -1.61 -27.02
CA GLU A 73 4.07 -0.95 -26.80
C GLU A 73 5.15 -1.93 -26.31
N GLY A 74 4.81 -3.21 -26.12
CA GLY A 74 5.76 -4.24 -25.69
C GLY A 74 6.00 -4.24 -24.19
N SER A 75 5.01 -3.87 -23.38
CA SER A 75 5.11 -4.05 -21.91
C SER A 75 5.49 -5.48 -21.55
N PRO A 76 6.28 -5.68 -20.47
CA PRO A 76 6.60 -7.00 -19.95
C PRO A 76 5.35 -7.77 -19.50
#